data_AF-A0A7J9R2G2-F1
#
_entry.id   AF-A0A7J9R2G2-F1
#
_cell.length_a   1.000
_cell.length_b   1.000
_cell.length_c   1.000
_cell.angle_alpha   90.00
_cell.angle_beta   90.00
_cell.angle_gamma   90.00
#
_symmetry.space_group_name_H-M   'P 1'
#
loop_
_entity.id
_entity.type
_entity.pdbx_description
1 polymer ?
#
loop_
_entity_poly.entity_id
_entity_poly.type
_entity_poly.pdbx_seq_one_letter_code
_entity_poly.pdbx_strand_id
1 'polypeptide(L)' 'MVSLSELRACKVCGNVFSILVGGTKISNCPQCDRTDLEIIEEDKELVQE' A
#
# COMPACT_ATOMS: atom_id res chain seq x y z
N MET A 1 9.81 11.45 3.68
CA MET A 1 9.33 11.04 2.35
C MET A 1 8.61 9.73 2.54
N VAL A 2 7.35 9.64 2.15
CA VAL A 2 6.62 8.36 2.12
C VAL A 2 7.01 7.69 0.81
N SER A 3 7.60 6.50 0.88
CA SER A 3 7.95 5.76 -0.34
C SER A 3 6.73 5.02 -0.84
N LEU A 4 6.48 5.00 -2.15
CA LEU A 4 5.40 4.19 -2.74
C LEU A 4 5.52 2.72 -2.37
N SER A 5 6.76 2.23 -2.22
CA SER A 5 7.07 0.88 -1.72
C SER A 5 6.53 0.59 -0.32
N GLU A 6 6.17 1.62 0.45
CA GLU A 6 5.58 1.53 1.79
C GLU A 6 4.05 1.63 1.74
N LEU A 7 3.45 2.02 0.62
CA LEU A 7 2.00 2.06 0.47
C LEU A 7 1.46 0.66 0.14
N ARG A 8 0.32 0.33 0.75
CA ARG A 8 -0.45 -0.88 0.47
C ARG A 8 -1.91 -0.54 0.22
N ALA A 9 -2.50 -1.24 -0.72
CA ALA A 9 -3.94 -1.25 -0.96
C ALA A 9 -4.54 -2.55 -0.42
N CYS A 10 -5.64 -2.48 0.32
CA CYS A 10 -6.37 -3.67 0.74
C CYS A 10 -7.29 -4.16 -0.37
N LYS A 11 -7.12 -5.41 -0.82
CA LYS A 11 -7.97 -6.03 -1.86
C LYS A 11 -9.40 -6.28 -1.40
N VAL A 12 -9.65 -6.30 -0.09
CA VAL A 12 -10.96 -6.63 0.49
C VAL A 12 -11.84 -5.40 0.63
N CYS A 13 -11.30 -4.30 1.18
CA CYS A 13 -12.09 -3.08 1.44
C CYS A 13 -11.67 -1.88 0.57
N GLY A 14 -10.63 -2.01 -0.25
CA GLY A 14 -10.12 -0.93 -1.09
C GLY A 14 -9.32 0.14 -0.34
N ASN A 15 -9.11 0.01 0.96
CA ASN A 15 -8.40 1.01 1.76
C ASN A 15 -6.91 1.09 1.38
N VAL A 16 -6.40 2.31 1.23
CA VAL A 16 -4.99 2.58 0.93
C VAL A 16 -4.31 3.19 2.16
N PHE A 17 -3.20 2.60 2.58
CA PHE A 17 -2.48 3.02 3.79
C PHE A 17 -0.98 2.73 3.68
N SER A 18 -0.16 3.43 4.49
CA SER A 18 1.27 3.13 4.60
C SER A 18 1.51 2.04 5.63
N ILE A 19 2.38 1.08 5.32
CA ILE A 19 2.76 0.02 6.27
C ILE A 19 3.73 0.51 7.33
N LEU A 20 4.37 1.66 7.14
CA LEU A 20 5.28 2.25 8.13
C LEU A 20 4.59 3.44 8.78
N VAL A 21 4.15 3.23 10.02
CA VAL A 21 3.56 4.29 10.87
C VAL A 21 4.39 4.40 12.14
N GLY A 22 5.10 5.53 12.29
CA GLY A 22 5.89 5.80 13.50
C GLY A 22 7.01 4.79 13.79
N GLY A 23 7.56 4.12 12.76
CA GLY A 23 8.59 3.07 12.91
C GLY A 23 8.04 1.66 13.15
N THR A 24 6.71 1.50 13.27
CA THR A 24 6.07 0.19 13.36
C THR A 24 5.60 -0.26 11.99
N LYS A 25 5.90 -1.51 11.64
CA LYS A 25 5.42 -2.14 10.42
C LYS A 25 4.07 -2.79 10.68
N ILE A 26 3.01 -2.30 10.03
CA ILE A 26 1.68 -2.91 10.09
C ILE A 26 1.49 -3.90 8.94
N SER A 27 0.99 -5.09 9.28
CA SER A 27 0.81 -6.24 8.38
C SER A 27 -0.65 -6.45 7.97
N ASN A 28 -1.58 -5.72 8.60
CA ASN A 28 -3.02 -5.87 8.46
C ASN A 28 -3.63 -4.54 7.99
N CYS A 29 -4.76 -4.63 7.29
CA CYS A 29 -5.51 -3.45 6.90
C CYS A 29 -6.13 -2.77 8.13
N PRO A 30 -5.87 -1.48 8.39
CA PRO A 30 -6.41 -0.79 9.56
C PRO A 30 -7.94 -0.60 9.52
N GLN A 31 -8.58 -0.83 8.37
CA GLN A 31 -10.03 -0.66 8.21
C GLN A 31 -10.82 -1.97 8.37
N CYS A 32 -10.27 -3.12 7.97
CA CYS A 32 -10.99 -4.40 7.98
C CYS A 32 -10.19 -5.56 8.61
N ASP A 33 -9.01 -5.28 9.16
CA ASP A 33 -8.08 -6.23 9.80
C ASP A 33 -7.58 -7.38 8.92
N ARG A 34 -7.95 -7.40 7.63
CA ARG A 34 -7.51 -8.41 6.66
C ARG A 34 -6.06 -8.20 6.22
N THR A 35 -5.40 -9.29 5.85
CA THR A 35 -4.00 -9.33 5.39
C THR A 35 -3.86 -9.36 3.87
N ASP A 36 -4.97 -9.33 3.13
CA ASP A 36 -5.01 -9.28 1.67
C ASP A 36 -4.62 -7.89 1.16
N LEU A 37 -3.31 -7.64 1.11
CA LEU A 37 -2.70 -6.35 0.77
C LEU A 37 -1.91 -6.44 -0.53
N GLU A 38 -2.02 -5.43 -1.38
CA GLU A 38 -1.24 -5.25 -2.61
C GLU A 38 -0.26 -4.09 -2.47
N ILE A 39 0.90 -4.20 -3.11
CA ILE A 39 1.87 -3.11 -3.20
C ILE A 39 1.38 -2.13 -4.25
N ILE A 40 1.34 -0.85 -3.92
CA ILE A 40 1.10 0.19 -4.91
C ILE A 40 2.45 0.52 -5.53
N GLU A 41 2.69 -0.06 -6.70
CA GLU A 41 3.82 0.31 -7.54
C GLU A 41 3.40 1.49 -8.42
N GLU A 42 4.30 2.43 -8.65
CA GLU A 42 4.10 3.44 -9.69
C GLU A 42 4.11 2.66 -11.01
N ASP A 43 2.94 2.49 -11.62
CA ASP A 43 2.88 2.00 -12.98
C ASP A 43 3.55 3.09 -13.83
N LYS A 44 4.82 2.86 -14.19
CA LYS A 44 5.45 3.59 -15.27
C LYS A 44 4.73 3.15 -16.54
N GLU A 45 3.51 3.63 -16.74
CA GLU A 45 2.88 3.58 -18.04
C GLU A 45 3.85 4.29 -18.98
N LEU A 46 4.44 3.45 -19.84
CA LEU A 46 5.37 3.80 -20.88
C LEU A 46 4.76 4.90 -21.74
N VAL A 47 5.19 6.14 -21.53
CA VAL A 47 5.26 7.09 -22.64
C VAL A 47 6.53 6.72 -23.42
N GLN A 48 6.41 5.67 -24.23
CA GLN A 48 7.21 5.59 -25.44
C GLN A 48 6.50 6.45 -26.49
N GLU A 49 7.33 7.19 -27.24
CA GLU A 49 7.04 8.10 -28.37
C GLU A 49 7.01 9.60 -28.04
#